data_AF-A0A3B8VL01-F1
#
_entry.id   AF-A0A3B8VL01-F1
#
_cell.length_a   1.000
_cell.length_b   1.000
_cell.length_c   1.000
_cell.angle_alpha   90.00
_cell.angle_beta   90.00
_cell.angle_gamma   90.00
#
_symmetry.space_group_name_H-M   'P 1'
#
loop_
_entity.id
_entity.type
_entity.pdbx_description
1 polymer ?
#
loop_
_entity_poly.entity_id
_entity_poly.type
_entity_poly.pdbx_seq_one_letter_code
_entity_poly.pdbx_strand_id
1 'polypeptide(L)'
;MRRAGSPVLELGCGTGRLLEFIAREGFNVVGLDRAPSMLKIARAEVALLPPDVSALIEIVDGDMRAIALNRQFKLAIIPYRAFLHLLTVQDHRAALASIHEHLEDGGRLAFNIFDPDLEMIVERSSDIGDALTRLTEFETPETGRKIVVWDSRRYDLDRQIVTEYRIFEALNPDGVVVKKTYTPLVLRWV
;
A
#
# COMPACT_ATOMS: atom_id res chain seq x y z
N MET A 1 11.48 8.69 -11.50
CA MET A 1 11.16 10.15 -11.55
C MET A 1 12.15 10.92 -12.42
N ARG A 2 13.46 10.96 -12.13
CA ARG A 2 14.45 11.73 -12.92
C ARG A 2 14.46 11.48 -14.44
N ARG A 3 14.10 10.27 -14.90
CA ARG A 3 13.95 9.94 -16.33
C ARG A 3 12.57 10.23 -16.94
N ALA A 4 11.52 10.30 -16.12
CA ALA A 4 10.13 10.46 -16.58
C ALA A 4 9.62 11.91 -16.43
N GLY A 5 10.08 12.64 -15.42
CA GLY A 5 9.67 14.01 -15.14
C GLY A 5 8.48 14.14 -14.19
N SER A 6 7.84 15.30 -14.23
CA SER A 6 6.66 15.73 -13.44
C SER A 6 5.58 16.25 -14.39
N PRO A 7 4.27 16.11 -14.07
CA PRO A 7 3.73 15.68 -12.77
C PRO A 7 3.69 14.16 -12.58
N VAL A 8 3.71 13.74 -11.31
CA VAL A 8 3.65 12.33 -10.87
C VAL A 8 2.28 12.03 -10.25
N LEU A 9 1.69 10.88 -10.56
CA LEU A 9 0.49 10.36 -9.91
C LEU A 9 0.87 9.15 -9.05
N GLU A 10 0.70 9.23 -7.73
CA GLU A 10 0.82 8.09 -6.82
C GLU A 10 -0.57 7.52 -6.51
N LEU A 11 -0.82 6.29 -6.92
CA LEU A 11 -2.09 5.59 -6.71
C LEU A 11 -1.96 4.66 -5.49
N GLY A 12 -2.95 4.73 -4.60
CA GLY A 12 -2.87 4.09 -3.29
C GLY A 12 -1.83 4.74 -2.38
N CYS A 13 -1.82 6.08 -2.32
CA CYS A 13 -0.80 6.84 -1.58
C CYS A 13 -0.87 6.66 -0.05
N GLY A 14 -1.97 6.10 0.48
CA GLY A 14 -2.13 5.79 1.88
C GLY A 14 -1.94 7.01 2.79
N THR A 15 -0.99 6.92 3.73
CA THR A 15 -0.64 8.03 4.63
C THR A 15 0.32 9.04 4.00
N GLY A 16 0.54 8.99 2.69
CA GLY A 16 1.34 9.98 1.96
C GLY A 16 2.85 9.84 2.12
N ARG A 17 3.34 8.69 2.60
CA ARG A 17 4.77 8.48 2.89
C ARG A 17 5.68 8.84 1.71
N LEU A 18 5.29 8.52 0.47
CA LEU A 18 6.10 8.79 -0.71
C LEU A 18 5.89 10.21 -1.28
N LEU A 19 4.74 10.84 -1.00
CA LEU A 19 4.42 12.19 -1.48
C LEU A 19 5.48 13.20 -1.03
N GLU A 20 5.87 13.17 0.25
CA GLU A 20 6.92 14.03 0.78
C GLU A 20 8.25 13.81 0.05
N PHE A 21 8.70 12.56 -0.10
CA PHE A 21 9.98 12.26 -0.77
C PHE A 21 9.99 12.76 -2.21
N ILE A 22 8.86 12.64 -2.93
CA ILE A 22 8.74 13.08 -4.32
C ILE A 22 8.77 14.61 -4.41
N ALA A 23 8.03 15.28 -3.54
CA ALA A 23 7.96 16.74 -3.49
C ALA A 23 9.31 17.37 -3.09
N ARG A 24 10.04 16.78 -2.13
CA ARG A 24 11.38 17.26 -1.73
C ARG A 24 12.41 17.18 -2.86
N GLU A 25 12.22 16.28 -3.82
CA GLU A 25 13.02 16.21 -5.04
C GLU A 25 12.58 17.23 -6.10
N GLY A 26 11.60 18.09 -5.80
CA GLY A 26 11.13 19.18 -6.67
C GLY A 26 10.08 18.76 -7.71
N PHE A 27 9.46 17.58 -7.57
CA PHE A 27 8.42 17.11 -8.50
C PHE A 27 7.02 17.41 -7.97
N ASN A 28 6.11 17.84 -8.84
CA ASN A 28 4.69 17.92 -8.50
C ASN A 28 4.14 16.49 -8.40
N VAL A 29 3.44 16.20 -7.31
CA VAL A 29 2.88 14.88 -7.04
C VAL A 29 1.42 14.97 -6.61
N VAL A 30 0.62 14.08 -7.17
CA VAL A 30 -0.78 13.89 -6.81
C VAL A 30 -0.90 12.52 -6.19
N GLY A 31 -1.27 12.47 -4.91
CA GLY A 31 -1.59 11.23 -4.21
C GLY A 31 -3.08 10.95 -4.27
N LEU A 32 -3.47 9.84 -4.88
CA LEU A 32 -4.85 9.36 -4.93
C LEU A 32 -5.01 8.10 -4.09
N ASP A 33 -5.96 8.10 -3.17
CA ASP A 33 -6.32 6.92 -2.37
C ASP A 33 -7.84 6.89 -2.12
N ARG A 34 -8.39 5.70 -1.89
CA ARG A 34 -9.81 5.48 -1.63
C ARG A 34 -10.15 5.36 -0.14
N ALA A 35 -9.15 5.42 0.74
CA ALA A 35 -9.31 5.25 2.18
C ALA A 35 -9.28 6.61 2.91
N PRO A 36 -10.45 7.18 3.28
CA PRO A 36 -10.50 8.52 3.87
C PRO A 36 -9.72 8.65 5.18
N SER A 37 -9.64 7.57 5.98
CA SER A 37 -8.86 7.52 7.21
C SER A 37 -7.36 7.68 6.98
N MET A 38 -6.84 7.08 5.91
CA MET A 38 -5.43 7.18 5.51
C MET A 38 -5.14 8.58 4.94
N LEU A 39 -6.04 9.08 4.10
CA LEU A 39 -5.92 10.44 3.55
C LEU A 39 -5.97 11.53 4.62
N LYS A 40 -6.72 11.32 5.71
CA LYS A 40 -6.69 12.23 6.87
C LYS A 40 -5.29 12.34 7.47
N ILE A 41 -4.60 11.21 7.62
CA ILE A 41 -3.21 11.18 8.11
C ILE A 41 -2.30 11.84 7.07
N ALA A 42 -2.41 11.48 5.80
CA ALA A 42 -1.60 12.08 4.73
C ALA A 42 -1.68 13.61 4.71
N ARG A 43 -2.89 14.17 4.83
CA ARG A 43 -3.09 15.63 4.89
C ARG A 43 -2.48 16.25 6.14
N ALA A 44 -2.53 15.57 7.29
CA ALA A 44 -1.90 16.04 8.52
C ALA A 44 -0.36 16.05 8.39
N GLU A 45 0.23 14.97 7.85
CA GLU A 45 1.68 14.90 7.61
C GLU A 45 2.12 15.98 6.61
N VAL A 46 1.40 16.16 5.50
CA VAL A 46 1.71 17.20 4.49
C VAL A 46 1.64 18.62 5.08
N ALA A 47 0.71 18.87 6.00
CA ALA A 47 0.57 20.17 6.66
C ALA A 47 1.75 20.53 7.59
N LEU A 48 2.57 19.54 7.99
CA LEU A 48 3.78 19.75 8.79
C LEU A 48 5.02 20.05 7.93
N LEU A 49 4.93 19.93 6.61
CA LEU A 49 6.05 20.14 5.70
C LEU A 49 6.31 21.63 5.45
N PRO A 50 7.55 22.01 5.06
CA PRO A 50 7.85 23.35 4.57
C PRO A 50 6.87 23.81 3.46
N PRO A 51 6.44 25.09 3.43
CA PRO A 51 5.45 25.57 2.46
C PRO A 51 5.80 25.34 0.99
N ASP A 52 7.08 25.43 0.64
CA ASP A 52 7.61 25.17 -0.71
C ASP A 52 7.50 23.68 -1.11
N VAL A 53 7.60 22.77 -0.14
CA VAL A 53 7.44 21.32 -0.37
C VAL A 53 5.97 20.93 -0.41
N SER A 54 5.16 21.39 0.56
CA SER A 54 3.73 21.06 0.61
C SER A 54 2.95 21.62 -0.58
N ALA A 55 3.39 22.75 -1.16
CA ALA A 55 2.80 23.32 -2.37
C ALA A 55 2.91 22.42 -3.62
N LEU A 56 3.83 21.44 -3.61
CA LEU A 56 4.00 20.47 -4.71
C LEU A 56 3.14 19.22 -4.56
N ILE A 57 2.37 19.09 -3.46
CA ILE A 57 1.60 17.90 -3.13
C ILE A 57 0.10 18.20 -3.21
N GLU A 58 -0.62 17.39 -3.98
CA GLU A 58 -2.08 17.35 -3.97
C GLU A 58 -2.56 15.99 -3.48
N ILE A 59 -3.57 15.97 -2.60
CA ILE A 59 -4.17 14.73 -2.08
C ILE A 59 -5.63 14.64 -2.51
N VAL A 60 -5.94 13.59 -3.27
CA VAL A 60 -7.24 13.33 -3.88
C VAL A 60 -7.86 12.06 -3.31
N ASP A 61 -9.15 12.15 -2.96
CA ASP A 61 -9.96 10.97 -2.68
C ASP A 61 -10.45 10.39 -4.02
N GLY A 62 -10.14 9.12 -4.28
CA GLY A 62 -10.55 8.49 -5.52
C GLY A 62 -10.19 7.00 -5.61
N ASP A 63 -10.78 6.35 -6.60
CA ASP A 63 -10.51 4.94 -6.92
C ASP A 63 -9.67 4.85 -8.20
N MET A 64 -8.56 4.12 -8.15
CA MET A 64 -7.67 3.97 -9.31
C MET A 64 -8.32 3.25 -10.51
N ARG A 65 -9.45 2.57 -10.30
CA ARG A 65 -10.25 1.95 -11.37
C ARG A 65 -11.04 2.96 -12.21
N ALA A 66 -11.23 4.17 -11.69
CA ALA A 66 -12.02 5.23 -12.31
C ALA A 66 -11.48 6.61 -11.87
N ILE A 67 -10.23 6.88 -12.23
CA ILE A 67 -9.57 8.16 -11.96
C ILE A 67 -10.37 9.26 -12.68
N ALA A 68 -10.73 10.30 -11.94
CA ALA A 68 -11.51 11.43 -12.44
C ALA A 68 -10.71 12.73 -12.30
N LEU A 69 -9.53 12.76 -12.94
CA LEU A 69 -8.64 13.91 -12.94
C LEU A 69 -8.59 14.48 -14.36
N ASN A 70 -9.02 15.72 -14.55
CA ASN A 70 -9.01 16.39 -15.86
C ASN A 70 -7.59 16.83 -16.29
N ARG A 71 -6.58 15.97 -16.10
CA ARG A 71 -5.17 16.21 -16.44
C ARG A 71 -4.42 14.88 -16.60
N GLN A 72 -3.32 14.95 -17.34
CA GLN A 72 -2.43 13.82 -17.58
C GLN A 72 -1.12 13.94 -16.78
N PHE A 73 -0.39 12.82 -16.71
CA PHE A 73 0.82 12.66 -15.93
C PHE A 73 1.95 12.05 -16.76
N LYS A 74 3.18 12.44 -16.46
CA LYS A 74 4.37 11.83 -17.08
C LYS A 74 4.71 10.48 -16.46
N LEU A 75 4.33 10.29 -15.21
CA LEU A 75 4.60 9.08 -14.43
C LEU A 75 3.43 8.78 -13.51
N ALA A 76 2.85 7.60 -13.64
CA ALA A 76 2.01 7.00 -12.63
C ALA A 76 2.82 5.95 -11.86
N ILE A 77 2.68 5.93 -10.53
CA ILE A 77 3.28 4.93 -9.66
C ILE A 77 2.25 4.27 -8.77
N ILE A 78 2.43 2.97 -8.53
CA ILE A 78 1.65 2.20 -7.54
C ILE A 78 2.63 1.45 -6.65
N PRO A 79 3.16 2.10 -5.60
CA PRO A 79 4.18 1.48 -4.76
C PRO A 79 3.59 0.36 -3.90
N TYR A 80 4.46 -0.57 -3.53
CA TYR A 80 4.20 -1.63 -2.56
C TYR A 80 3.06 -2.61 -2.96
N ARG A 81 1.89 -2.55 -2.31
CA ARG A 81 0.84 -3.56 -2.45
C ARG A 81 -0.50 -2.99 -2.94
N ALA A 82 -0.58 -1.70 -3.24
CA ALA A 82 -1.85 -1.04 -3.57
C ALA A 82 -2.55 -1.67 -4.79
N PHE A 83 -1.82 -2.04 -5.86
CA PHE A 83 -2.40 -2.70 -7.02
C PHE A 83 -3.02 -4.08 -6.67
N LEU A 84 -2.38 -4.81 -5.77
CA LEU A 84 -2.78 -6.16 -5.38
C LEU A 84 -4.08 -6.19 -4.55
N HIS A 85 -4.58 -5.04 -4.09
CA HIS A 85 -5.89 -4.94 -3.45
C HIS A 85 -7.06 -5.00 -4.45
N LEU A 86 -6.78 -5.02 -5.75
CA LEU A 86 -7.76 -5.24 -6.80
C LEU A 86 -7.96 -6.75 -6.98
N LEU A 87 -9.03 -7.28 -6.39
CA LEU A 87 -9.19 -8.72 -6.19
C LEU A 87 -9.68 -9.48 -7.44
N THR A 88 -9.85 -8.79 -8.57
CA THR A 88 -10.33 -9.39 -9.83
C THR A 88 -9.49 -8.93 -11.02
N VAL A 89 -9.44 -9.78 -12.04
CA VAL A 89 -8.81 -9.42 -13.33
C VAL A 89 -9.51 -8.21 -13.95
N GLN A 90 -10.83 -8.10 -13.79
CA GLN A 90 -11.62 -6.98 -14.27
C GLN A 90 -11.20 -5.68 -13.59
N ASP A 91 -10.98 -5.69 -12.28
CA ASP A 91 -10.50 -4.52 -11.53
C ASP A 91 -9.07 -4.14 -11.96
N HIS A 92 -8.17 -5.10 -12.14
CA HIS A 92 -6.83 -4.84 -12.70
C HIS A 92 -6.92 -4.17 -14.07
N ARG A 93 -7.76 -4.69 -14.97
CA ARG A 93 -7.95 -4.11 -16.31
C ARG A 93 -8.54 -2.71 -16.27
N ALA A 94 -9.53 -2.48 -15.40
CA ALA A 94 -10.14 -1.16 -15.22
C ALA A 94 -9.11 -0.14 -14.71
N ALA A 95 -8.29 -0.52 -13.71
CA ALA A 95 -7.24 0.34 -13.21
C ALA A 95 -6.19 0.65 -14.28
N LEU A 96 -5.68 -0.36 -15.00
CA LEU A 96 -4.69 -0.14 -16.05
C LEU A 96 -5.24 0.73 -17.20
N ALA A 97 -6.50 0.55 -17.59
CA ALA A 97 -7.16 1.39 -18.59
C ALA A 97 -7.30 2.83 -18.10
N SER A 98 -7.80 3.03 -16.87
CA SER A 98 -7.95 4.36 -16.28
C SER A 98 -6.60 5.07 -16.15
N ILE A 99 -5.54 4.36 -15.75
CA ILE A 99 -4.18 4.91 -15.68
C ILE A 99 -3.69 5.33 -17.05
N HIS A 100 -3.87 4.48 -18.06
CA HIS A 100 -3.45 4.77 -19.43
C HIS A 100 -4.07 6.06 -19.97
N GLU A 101 -5.36 6.30 -19.71
CA GLU A 101 -6.05 7.54 -20.11
C GLU A 101 -5.48 8.80 -19.44
N HIS A 102 -4.85 8.64 -18.27
CA HIS A 102 -4.24 9.72 -17.49
C HIS A 102 -2.72 9.83 -17.68
N LEU A 103 -2.13 9.07 -18.60
CA LEU A 103 -0.72 9.24 -18.97
C LEU A 103 -0.61 10.14 -20.21
N GLU A 104 0.40 11.00 -20.21
CA GLU A 104 0.82 11.72 -21.43
C GLU A 104 1.37 10.73 -22.47
N ASP A 105 1.47 11.14 -23.73
CA ASP A 105 2.19 10.38 -24.76
C ASP A 105 3.65 10.14 -24.32
N GLY A 106 4.06 8.86 -24.25
CA GLY A 106 5.36 8.46 -23.73
C GLY A 106 5.47 8.45 -22.19
N GLY A 107 4.35 8.74 -21.49
CA GLY A 107 4.19 8.58 -20.06
C GLY A 107 4.40 7.13 -19.63
N ARG A 108 4.76 6.94 -18.35
CA ARG A 108 5.14 5.62 -17.82
C ARG A 108 4.32 5.24 -16.61
N LEU A 109 4.05 3.95 -16.48
CA LEU A 109 3.57 3.32 -15.25
C LEU A 109 4.71 2.53 -14.60
N ALA A 110 4.90 2.69 -13.29
CA ALA A 110 5.77 1.84 -12.50
C ALA A 110 5.02 1.33 -11.26
N PHE A 111 4.92 0.03 -11.08
CA PHE A 111 4.19 -0.56 -9.97
C PHE A 111 4.86 -1.81 -9.45
N ASN A 112 4.59 -2.11 -8.19
CA ASN A 112 5.05 -3.31 -7.55
C ASN A 112 4.02 -4.43 -7.72
N ILE A 113 4.52 -5.62 -8.07
CA ILE A 113 3.76 -6.85 -8.03
C ILE A 113 4.33 -7.77 -6.96
N PHE A 114 3.50 -8.70 -6.50
CA PHE A 114 3.91 -9.85 -5.71
C PHE A 114 3.52 -11.08 -6.52
N ASP A 115 4.47 -11.99 -6.74
CA ASP A 115 4.28 -13.26 -7.44
C ASP A 115 4.93 -14.34 -6.57
N PRO A 116 4.13 -15.10 -5.78
CA PRO A 116 4.64 -16.15 -4.91
C PRO A 116 5.05 -17.37 -5.73
N ASP A 117 6.27 -17.87 -5.53
CA ASP A 117 6.68 -19.15 -6.11
C ASP A 117 5.98 -20.34 -5.45
N LEU A 118 6.08 -21.50 -6.10
CA LEU A 118 5.41 -22.73 -5.65
C LEU A 118 5.95 -23.21 -4.29
N GLU A 119 7.23 -23.01 -4.01
CA GLU A 119 7.84 -23.42 -2.74
C GLU A 119 7.22 -22.63 -1.57
N MET A 120 7.12 -21.30 -1.71
CA MET A 120 6.47 -20.41 -0.74
C MET A 120 5.02 -20.80 -0.49
N ILE A 121 4.29 -21.18 -1.55
CA ILE A 121 2.91 -21.62 -1.44
C ILE A 121 2.82 -22.94 -0.68
N VAL A 122 3.64 -23.93 -1.04
CA VAL A 122 3.59 -25.29 -0.47
C VAL A 122 4.00 -25.31 1.00
N GLU A 123 5.08 -24.60 1.37
CA GLU A 123 5.52 -24.44 2.76
C GLU A 123 4.38 -23.93 3.66
N ARG A 124 3.52 -23.09 3.08
CA ARG A 124 2.41 -22.41 3.77
C ARG A 124 1.04 -23.07 3.57
N SER A 125 1.00 -24.22 2.89
CA SER A 125 -0.23 -24.97 2.58
C SER A 125 -0.30 -26.35 3.23
N SER A 126 0.51 -26.61 4.27
CA SER A 126 0.56 -27.91 4.97
C SER A 126 -0.74 -28.26 5.72
N ASP A 127 -0.90 -29.54 6.09
CA ASP A 127 -2.09 -30.08 6.80
C ASP A 127 -2.38 -29.43 8.17
N ILE A 128 -1.41 -28.70 8.75
CA ILE A 128 -1.56 -27.94 10.00
C ILE A 128 -2.07 -26.50 9.73
N GLY A 129 -2.37 -26.17 8.48
CA GLY A 129 -2.60 -24.81 8.02
C GLY A 129 -1.29 -24.03 7.93
N ASP A 130 -1.35 -22.76 7.49
CA ASP A 130 -0.19 -21.89 7.53
C ASP A 130 0.14 -21.61 9.01
N ALA A 131 1.18 -22.28 9.50
CA ALA A 131 1.56 -22.23 10.90
C ALA A 131 1.71 -20.77 11.32
N LEU A 132 1.22 -20.43 12.52
CA LEU A 132 1.37 -19.08 13.04
C LEU A 132 2.87 -18.78 13.22
N THR A 133 3.44 -17.96 12.34
CA THR A 133 4.85 -17.60 12.38
C THR A 133 5.05 -16.27 13.07
N ARG A 134 6.12 -16.15 13.84
CA ARG A 134 6.50 -14.89 14.47
C ARG A 134 7.16 -13.99 13.43
N LEU A 135 6.49 -12.92 13.05
CA LEU A 135 6.96 -12.00 12.01
C LEU A 135 7.98 -11.00 12.56
N THR A 136 7.66 -10.34 13.68
CA THR A 136 8.53 -9.32 14.28
C THR A 136 8.13 -9.01 15.73
N GLU A 137 8.94 -8.21 16.42
CA GLU A 137 8.60 -7.54 17.68
C GLU A 137 9.05 -6.07 17.65
N PHE A 138 8.30 -5.21 18.33
CA PHE A 138 8.66 -3.80 18.51
C PHE A 138 8.01 -3.22 19.77
N GLU A 139 8.44 -2.04 20.18
CA GLU A 139 7.83 -1.28 21.28
C GLU A 139 7.02 -0.10 20.74
N THR A 140 5.86 0.17 21.31
CA THR A 140 5.06 1.34 20.94
C THR A 140 5.78 2.62 21.38
N PRO A 141 5.95 3.63 20.51
CA PRO A 141 6.62 4.88 20.88
C PRO A 141 5.95 5.61 22.04
N GLU A 142 4.62 5.52 22.16
CA GLU A 142 3.84 6.31 23.13
C GLU A 142 3.84 5.70 24.53
N THR A 143 3.97 4.37 24.64
CA THR A 143 3.84 3.67 25.93
C THR A 143 5.00 2.72 26.25
N GLY A 144 5.98 2.57 25.37
CA GLY A 144 7.05 1.56 25.49
C GLY A 144 6.52 0.13 25.56
N ARG A 145 5.31 -0.12 25.07
CA ARG A 145 4.67 -1.43 25.25
C ARG A 145 5.17 -2.38 24.18
N LYS A 146 5.66 -3.54 24.61
CA LYS A 146 6.11 -4.60 23.70
C LYS A 146 4.93 -5.18 22.92
N ILE A 147 5.07 -5.18 21.60
CA ILE A 147 4.15 -5.79 20.63
C ILE A 147 4.88 -6.93 19.93
N VAL A 148 4.28 -8.12 19.94
CA VAL A 148 4.71 -9.24 19.11
C VAL A 148 3.73 -9.37 17.95
N VAL A 149 4.27 -9.44 16.73
CA VAL A 149 3.50 -9.61 15.51
C VAL A 149 3.67 -11.02 15.01
N TRP A 150 2.55 -11.68 14.78
CA TRP A 150 2.48 -12.97 14.13
C TRP A 150 1.81 -12.85 12.77
N ASP A 151 2.17 -13.73 11.85
CA ASP A 151 1.52 -13.87 10.56
C ASP A 151 1.09 -15.32 10.29
N SER A 152 0.01 -15.44 9.54
CA SER A 152 -0.45 -16.68 8.92
C SER A 152 -1.12 -16.27 7.62
N ARG A 153 -1.01 -17.06 6.56
CA ARG A 153 -1.54 -16.77 5.23
C ARG A 153 -2.36 -17.95 4.73
N ARG A 154 -3.13 -17.72 3.69
CA ARG A 154 -3.85 -18.76 2.98
C ARG A 154 -3.86 -18.41 1.52
N TYR A 155 -3.54 -19.38 0.68
CA TYR A 155 -3.51 -19.23 -0.77
C TYR A 155 -4.72 -19.92 -1.40
N ASP A 156 -5.42 -19.18 -2.26
CA ASP A 156 -6.43 -19.67 -3.20
C ASP A 156 -5.80 -19.60 -4.59
N LEU A 157 -5.35 -20.75 -5.10
CA LEU A 157 -4.59 -20.84 -6.34
C LEU A 157 -5.44 -20.53 -7.57
N ASP A 158 -6.71 -20.96 -7.55
CA ASP A 158 -7.64 -20.76 -8.65
C ASP A 158 -7.94 -19.27 -8.85
N ARG A 159 -8.11 -18.54 -7.73
CA ARG A 159 -8.40 -17.11 -7.74
C ARG A 159 -7.15 -16.25 -7.62
N GLN A 160 -5.98 -16.85 -7.50
CA GLN A 160 -4.71 -16.19 -7.17
C GLN A 160 -4.84 -15.20 -6.01
N ILE A 161 -5.57 -15.58 -4.95
CA ILE A 161 -5.81 -14.74 -3.77
C ILE A 161 -4.99 -15.25 -2.60
N VAL A 162 -4.22 -14.36 -1.97
CA VAL A 162 -3.60 -14.59 -0.67
C VAL A 162 -4.36 -13.80 0.39
N THR A 163 -4.76 -14.47 1.47
CA THR A 163 -5.28 -13.84 2.67
C THR A 163 -4.23 -13.95 3.77
N GLU A 164 -3.61 -12.85 4.15
CA GLU A 164 -2.65 -12.74 5.27
C GLU A 164 -3.38 -12.25 6.53
N TYR A 165 -3.31 -12.99 7.62
CA TYR A 165 -3.77 -12.62 8.94
C TYR A 165 -2.58 -12.14 9.76
N ARG A 166 -2.58 -10.86 10.13
CA ARG A 166 -1.63 -10.33 11.11
C ARG A 166 -2.25 -10.28 12.48
N ILE A 167 -1.55 -10.83 13.47
CA ILE A 167 -1.97 -10.85 14.85
C ILE A 167 -0.98 -10.02 15.66
N PHE A 168 -1.48 -8.99 16.33
CA PHE A 168 -0.71 -8.11 17.18
C PHE A 168 -1.03 -8.43 18.64
N GLU A 169 -0.05 -8.97 19.36
CA GLU A 169 -0.13 -9.24 20.79
C GLU A 169 0.60 -8.15 21.55
N ALA A 170 -0.10 -7.44 22.44
CA ALA A 170 0.49 -6.47 23.33
C ALA A 170 0.78 -7.12 24.68
N LEU A 171 2.01 -7.02 25.16
CA LEU A 171 2.48 -7.65 26.38
C LEU A 171 2.56 -6.63 27.52
N ASN A 172 2.30 -7.08 28.75
CA ASN A 172 2.66 -6.32 29.96
C ASN A 172 4.16 -6.54 30.30
N PRO A 173 4.71 -5.84 31.32
CA PRO A 173 6.10 -6.01 31.73
C PRO A 173 6.48 -7.44 32.15
N ASP A 174 5.52 -8.24 32.63
CA ASP A 174 5.72 -9.65 33.00
C ASP A 174 5.69 -10.61 31.80
N GLY A 175 5.51 -10.09 30.58
CA GLY A 175 5.44 -10.88 29.35
C GLY A 175 4.07 -11.50 29.06
N VAL A 176 3.03 -11.15 29.82
CA VAL A 176 1.66 -11.63 29.64
C VAL A 176 0.94 -10.82 28.56
N VAL A 177 0.28 -11.52 27.63
CA VAL A 177 -0.54 -10.88 26.60
C VAL A 177 -1.77 -10.23 27.24
N VAL A 178 -1.87 -8.91 27.15
CA VAL A 178 -3.00 -8.12 27.67
C VAL A 178 -3.98 -7.67 26.59
N LYS A 179 -3.57 -7.70 25.32
CA LYS A 179 -4.44 -7.40 24.18
C LYS A 179 -4.00 -8.16 22.95
N LYS A 180 -4.96 -8.62 22.15
CA LYS A 180 -4.74 -9.23 20.85
C LYS A 180 -5.61 -8.54 19.79
N THR A 181 -5.02 -8.14 18.67
CA THR A 181 -5.72 -7.54 17.52
C THR A 181 -5.45 -8.35 16.27
N TYR A 182 -6.48 -8.55 15.45
CA TYR A 182 -6.41 -9.32 14.21
C TYR A 182 -6.70 -8.41 13.02
N THR A 183 -5.82 -8.42 12.03
CA THR A 183 -5.98 -7.61 10.82
C THR A 183 -5.80 -8.51 9.60
N PRO A 184 -6.88 -8.84 8.87
CA PRO A 184 -6.76 -9.54 7.60
C PRO A 184 -6.30 -8.58 6.51
N LEU A 185 -5.48 -9.11 5.61
CA LEU A 185 -5.01 -8.46 4.40
C LEU A 185 -5.25 -9.42 3.24
N VAL A 186 -6.17 -9.06 2.35
CA VAL A 186 -6.51 -9.87 1.17
C VAL A 186 -5.89 -9.21 -0.06
N LEU A 187 -5.14 -9.99 -0.82
CA LEU A 187 -4.43 -9.53 -2.01
C LEU A 187 -4.62 -10.54 -3.14
N ARG A 188 -4.68 -10.06 -4.37
CA ARG A 188 -4.57 -10.89 -5.57
C ARG A 188 -3.17 -10.74 -6.16
N TRP A 189 -2.46 -11.86 -6.32
CA TRP A 189 -1.18 -11.86 -7.03
C TRP A 189 -1.38 -11.91 -8.55
N VAL A 190 -0.34 -11.53 -9.29
CA VAL A 190 -0.36 -11.44 -10.75
C VAL A 190 0.62 -12.43 -11.32
#